data_AF-A0A6G0Z5S0-F1
#
_entry.id   AF-A0A6G0Z5S0-F1
#
_cell.length_a   1.000
_cell.length_b   1.000
_cell.length_c   1.000
_cell.angle_alpha   90.00
_cell.angle_beta   90.00
_cell.angle_gamma   90.00
#
_symmetry.space_group_name_H-M   'P 1'
#
loop_
_entity.id
_entity.type
_entity.pdbx_description
1 polymer ?
#
loop_
_entity_poly.entity_id
_entity_poly.type
_entity_poly.pdbx_seq_one_letter_code
_entity_poly.pdbx_strand_id
1 'polypeptide(L)'
;MKRGVSVVRDANAGKIQHYNSQQRSELDPISPRPIVECSKTKARNSLKVNAISNPCSLNSAPQEISQVNNNKHKRIPLINLIKNTMGSLPNLEVEWKEMEPNKVDQINLLLTEVNLLDYVNKLCSALSINYSKLNYEIALKSLEQISELQFNALMLKKHRCIIDKITKVTKYVGDVHNWSLSSQESIEHVNKAYQIRCKAQMVLNKCISLFTVLDGQTFQEVYNHEVDVFISNTKHLTDDQIYGCTSDKLYK
;
A
#
# COMPACT_ATOMS: atom_id res chain seq x y z
N MET A 1 -59.95 15.66 -33.35
CA MET A 1 -59.68 16.93 -34.07
C MET A 1 -58.42 17.54 -33.45
N LYS A 2 -57.28 17.42 -34.13
CA LYS A 2 -56.62 18.46 -34.96
C LYS A 2 -55.90 19.55 -34.15
N ARG A 3 -54.55 19.51 -34.26
CA ARG A 3 -53.61 20.62 -34.51
C ARG A 3 -53.46 21.68 -33.39
N GLY A 4 -52.30 22.27 -33.14
CA GLY A 4 -51.07 22.22 -33.93
C GLY A 4 -49.94 23.04 -33.32
N VAL A 5 -48.81 22.89 -34.00
CA VAL A 5 -47.58 23.68 -33.97
C VAL A 5 -47.88 25.17 -34.19
N SER A 6 -47.15 26.06 -33.51
CA SER A 6 -46.90 27.41 -34.01
C SER A 6 -45.43 27.79 -33.85
N VAL A 7 -44.90 28.35 -34.92
CA VAL A 7 -43.52 28.76 -35.21
C VAL A 7 -43.54 30.27 -35.46
N VAL A 8 -42.60 31.02 -34.89
CA VAL A 8 -42.11 32.35 -35.35
C VAL A 8 -40.68 32.45 -34.78
N ARG A 9 -39.54 32.29 -35.47
CA ARG A 9 -38.86 33.01 -36.58
C ARG A 9 -38.68 34.52 -36.37
N ASP A 10 -37.42 34.94 -36.14
CA ASP A 10 -36.65 36.03 -36.76
C ASP A 10 -35.25 36.05 -36.07
N ALA A 11 -34.05 36.01 -36.66
CA ALA A 11 -33.41 36.56 -37.87
C ALA A 11 -32.85 38.00 -37.72
N ASN A 12 -31.55 38.13 -37.39
CA ASN A 12 -30.54 39.10 -37.90
C ASN A 12 -29.27 39.02 -37.01
N ALA A 13 -28.03 38.76 -37.45
CA ALA A 13 -27.22 39.15 -38.61
C ALA A 13 -26.66 40.60 -38.56
N GLY A 14 -25.33 40.69 -38.37
CA GLY A 14 -24.45 41.68 -39.01
C GLY A 14 -23.96 42.86 -38.16
N LYS A 15 -22.64 42.97 -37.91
CA LYS A 15 -21.72 43.74 -38.78
C LYS A 15 -20.26 43.72 -38.31
N ILE A 16 -19.40 43.54 -39.31
CA ILE A 16 -17.94 43.68 -39.37
C ILE A 16 -17.58 45.16 -39.53
N GLN A 17 -16.45 45.62 -38.96
CA GLN A 17 -15.63 46.66 -39.57
C GLN A 17 -14.12 46.37 -39.42
N HIS A 18 -13.47 46.18 -40.58
CA HIS A 18 -12.05 46.41 -40.85
C HIS A 18 -11.81 47.91 -41.09
N TYR A 19 -10.60 48.41 -40.84
CA TYR A 19 -9.82 49.18 -41.84
C TYR A 19 -8.32 49.32 -41.43
N ASN A 20 -7.46 49.20 -42.44
CA ASN A 20 -5.99 49.17 -42.45
C ASN A 20 -5.36 50.53 -42.79
N SER A 21 -4.06 50.72 -42.48
CA SER A 21 -2.95 51.15 -43.39
C SER A 21 -1.69 51.53 -42.56
N GLN A 22 -0.58 50.80 -42.58
CA GLN A 22 0.58 50.75 -43.50
C GLN A 22 1.47 52.02 -43.59
N GLN A 23 2.75 51.89 -43.19
CA GLN A 23 3.94 52.15 -44.05
C GLN A 23 5.24 51.56 -43.47
N ARG A 24 6.18 51.23 -44.37
CA ARG A 24 7.42 50.42 -44.24
C ARG A 24 8.68 51.26 -43.99
N SER A 25 9.74 50.61 -43.46
CA SER A 25 11.14 50.51 -43.99
C SER A 25 12.10 50.19 -42.82
N GLU A 26 13.31 49.65 -42.95
CA GLU A 26 13.99 48.60 -43.73
C GLU A 26 15.39 48.42 -43.05
N LEU A 27 16.04 47.25 -43.19
CA LEU A 27 17.48 46.95 -43.02
C LEU A 27 18.08 46.49 -41.65
N ASP A 28 18.43 45.19 -41.64
CA ASP A 28 19.44 44.43 -40.85
C ASP A 28 20.89 44.95 -41.08
N PRO A 29 21.99 44.59 -40.30
CA PRO A 29 22.36 43.19 -39.95
C PRO A 29 23.24 42.86 -38.69
N ILE A 30 23.12 41.59 -38.23
CA ILE A 30 24.17 40.58 -37.84
C ILE A 30 25.22 40.85 -36.70
N SER A 31 25.05 40.09 -35.59
CA SER A 31 26.03 39.32 -34.73
C SER A 31 27.14 40.04 -33.90
N PRO A 32 27.86 39.43 -32.92
CA PRO A 32 27.79 38.10 -32.25
C PRO A 32 27.87 38.09 -30.70
N ARG A 33 27.69 36.87 -30.14
CA ARG A 33 27.95 36.42 -28.75
C ARG A 33 29.41 36.62 -28.31
N PRO A 34 29.71 36.65 -26.99
CA PRO A 34 31.04 36.35 -26.49
C PRO A 34 31.22 34.84 -26.29
N ILE A 35 32.20 34.30 -27.02
CA ILE A 35 32.92 33.06 -26.74
C ILE A 35 33.91 33.38 -25.61
N VAL A 36 33.92 32.57 -24.54
CA VAL A 36 35.10 32.40 -23.70
C VAL A 36 35.46 30.93 -23.74
N GLU A 37 36.48 30.65 -24.54
CA GLU A 37 37.20 29.38 -24.59
C GLU A 37 38.49 29.58 -23.78
N CYS A 38 38.76 28.75 -22.78
CA CYS A 38 40.14 28.50 -22.37
C CYS A 38 40.29 27.08 -21.82
N SER A 39 40.89 26.26 -22.69
CA SER A 39 41.97 25.33 -22.39
C SER A 39 41.71 24.09 -21.54
N LYS A 40 41.80 22.96 -22.26
CA LYS A 40 42.09 21.62 -21.76
C LYS A 40 43.48 21.58 -21.13
N THR A 41 43.58 20.98 -19.95
CA THR A 41 44.76 20.19 -19.55
C THR A 41 44.30 18.92 -18.84
N LYS A 42 44.69 17.77 -19.42
CA LYS A 42 44.64 16.43 -18.83
C LYS A 42 45.53 16.39 -17.59
N ALA A 43 45.02 15.85 -16.49
CA ALA A 43 45.82 15.08 -15.55
C ALA A 43 44.95 14.00 -14.91
N ARG A 44 45.36 12.74 -15.08
CA ARG A 44 44.93 11.58 -14.31
C ARG A 44 45.15 11.87 -12.82
N ASN A 45 44.20 11.50 -11.98
CA ASN A 45 44.51 10.85 -10.71
C ASN A 45 43.31 10.02 -10.23
N SER A 46 43.66 8.78 -9.92
CA SER A 46 42.90 7.73 -9.25
C SER A 46 42.47 8.12 -7.84
N LEU A 47 41.23 7.80 -7.46
CA LEU A 47 40.74 7.48 -6.11
C LEU A 47 39.28 7.01 -6.27
N LYS A 48 39.01 5.71 -6.37
CA LYS A 48 38.65 4.80 -5.26
C LYS A 48 37.54 5.35 -4.33
N VAL A 49 36.41 4.62 -4.31
CA VAL A 49 35.50 4.40 -3.15
C VAL A 49 34.51 5.58 -2.89
N ASN A 50 33.17 5.45 -2.82
CA ASN A 50 32.33 4.36 -2.32
C ASN A 50 30.90 4.42 -2.89
N ALA A 51 30.37 3.25 -3.26
CA ALA A 51 28.94 3.01 -3.46
C ALA A 51 28.28 2.81 -2.09
N ILE A 52 27.24 3.59 -1.77
CA ILE A 52 26.40 3.31 -0.60
C ILE A 52 25.29 2.36 -1.06
N SER A 53 25.66 1.12 -1.31
CA SER A 53 24.77 -0.02 -1.16
C SER A 53 24.97 -0.52 0.28
N ASN A 54 24.09 -0.11 1.20
CA ASN A 54 24.04 -0.70 2.53
C ASN A 54 23.00 -1.83 2.51
N PRO A 55 23.41 -3.11 2.38
CA PRO A 55 22.57 -4.22 2.75
C PRO A 55 22.43 -4.23 4.28
N CYS A 56 21.21 -4.37 4.78
CA CYS A 56 21.00 -4.74 6.18
C CYS A 56 21.57 -6.14 6.40
N SER A 57 22.77 -6.21 7.00
CA SER A 57 23.39 -7.47 7.43
C SER A 57 24.06 -7.27 8.78
N LEU A 58 23.62 -8.02 9.78
CA LEU A 58 24.33 -8.32 11.02
C LEU A 58 24.74 -9.80 10.94
N ASN A 59 26.04 -10.09 10.87
CA ASN A 59 26.66 -11.40 11.13
C ASN A 59 27.19 -11.37 12.59
N SER A 60 27.34 -12.43 13.39
CA SER A 60 27.72 -13.83 13.18
C SER A 60 27.25 -14.65 14.40
N ALA A 61 26.55 -15.79 14.25
CA ALA A 61 27.06 -17.19 14.15
C ALA A 61 27.10 -17.92 15.54
N PRO A 62 27.27 -19.26 15.62
CA PRO A 62 26.20 -20.19 16.01
C PRO A 62 26.48 -20.97 17.31
N GLN A 63 25.44 -21.43 18.02
CA GLN A 63 25.58 -22.50 19.01
C GLN A 63 24.47 -23.55 18.89
N GLU A 64 24.91 -24.81 18.87
CA GLU A 64 24.10 -26.02 18.90
C GLU A 64 23.30 -26.19 20.20
N ILE A 65 22.05 -26.57 20.01
CA ILE A 65 21.28 -27.62 20.70
C ILE A 65 21.54 -27.79 22.21
N SER A 66 20.56 -27.33 22.99
CA SER A 66 20.09 -28.09 24.15
C SER A 66 18.57 -28.24 24.10
N GLN A 67 18.15 -29.49 24.21
CA GLN A 67 16.77 -29.92 24.42
C GLN A 67 16.23 -29.35 25.74
N VAL A 68 14.89 -29.40 25.89
CA VAL A 68 14.10 -29.41 27.14
C VAL A 68 13.14 -28.20 27.29
N ASN A 69 11.90 -28.42 26.82
CA ASN A 69 10.62 -28.31 27.55
C ASN A 69 9.46 -27.65 26.79
N ASN A 70 8.55 -28.52 26.39
CA ASN A 70 7.22 -28.24 25.88
C ASN A 70 6.33 -27.60 26.95
N ASN A 71 6.40 -26.29 27.10
CA ASN A 71 5.36 -25.55 27.81
C ASN A 71 4.34 -25.05 26.78
N LYS A 72 3.27 -25.84 26.63
CA LYS A 72 2.04 -25.43 25.96
C LYS A 72 1.54 -24.15 26.66
N HIS A 73 1.81 -22.99 26.06
CA HIS A 73 1.09 -21.78 26.38
C HIS A 73 -0.37 -22.04 26.01
N LYS A 74 -1.22 -22.29 27.01
CA LYS A 74 -2.68 -22.31 26.86
C LYS A 74 -3.09 -20.93 26.32
N ARG A 75 -3.37 -20.86 25.01
CA ARG A 75 -4.12 -19.75 24.43
C ARG A 75 -5.51 -19.77 25.06
N ILE A 76 -5.82 -18.74 25.84
CA ILE A 76 -7.18 -18.46 26.28
C ILE A 76 -7.94 -17.94 25.04
N PRO A 77 -9.06 -18.55 24.63
CA PRO A 77 -9.85 -18.05 23.50
C PRO A 77 -10.36 -16.62 23.76
N LEU A 78 -10.24 -15.74 22.77
CA LEU A 78 -10.65 -14.34 22.85
C LEU A 78 -12.17 -14.13 22.96
N ILE A 79 -12.97 -15.21 22.94
CA ILE A 79 -14.42 -15.18 23.21
C ILE A 79 -14.75 -14.52 24.56
N ASN A 80 -13.82 -14.56 25.53
CA ASN A 80 -13.99 -13.88 26.81
C ASN A 80 -13.85 -12.34 26.74
N LEU A 81 -13.30 -11.78 25.66
CA LEU A 81 -13.16 -10.32 25.50
C LEU A 81 -14.48 -9.65 25.07
N ILE A 82 -15.30 -10.36 24.28
CA ILE A 82 -16.58 -9.86 23.74
C ILE A 82 -17.60 -9.59 24.85
N LYS A 83 -17.49 -10.28 26.00
CA LYS A 83 -18.38 -10.09 27.16
C LYS A 83 -18.31 -8.69 27.77
N ASN A 84 -17.24 -7.93 27.54
CA ASN A 84 -16.97 -6.68 28.27
C ASN A 84 -17.27 -5.41 27.47
N THR A 85 -17.67 -5.51 26.18
CA THR A 85 -17.75 -4.34 25.28
C THR A 85 -19.16 -3.99 24.80
N MET A 86 -20.16 -4.83 25.04
CA MET A 86 -21.56 -4.53 24.74
C MET A 86 -22.33 -4.39 26.05
N GLY A 87 -23.00 -3.25 26.22
CA GLY A 87 -23.74 -2.89 27.44
C GLY A 87 -24.62 -4.01 27.98
N SER A 88 -24.64 -4.11 29.30
CA SER A 88 -25.39 -5.08 30.11
C SER A 88 -26.83 -5.27 29.60
N LEU A 89 -27.07 -6.33 28.83
CA LEU A 89 -28.40 -6.85 28.56
C LEU A 89 -28.79 -7.77 29.72
N PRO A 90 -29.98 -7.60 30.34
CA PRO A 90 -30.37 -8.40 31.49
C PRO A 90 -30.66 -9.84 31.08
N ASN A 91 -29.97 -10.78 31.73
CA ASN A 91 -30.29 -12.21 31.84
C ASN A 91 -30.92 -12.87 30.60
N LEU A 92 -30.13 -12.98 29.53
CA LEU A 92 -30.24 -14.13 28.65
C LEU A 92 -29.11 -15.06 29.04
N GLU A 93 -29.44 -16.14 29.75
CA GLU A 93 -28.51 -17.23 30.00
C GLU A 93 -28.28 -17.92 28.66
N VAL A 94 -27.42 -17.31 27.84
CA VAL A 94 -26.95 -17.90 26.58
C VAL A 94 -26.08 -19.06 27.02
N GLU A 95 -26.66 -20.25 26.98
CA GLU A 95 -25.95 -21.51 27.04
C GLU A 95 -24.97 -21.50 25.87
N TRP A 96 -23.73 -21.05 26.13
CA TRP A 96 -22.65 -21.12 25.17
C TRP A 96 -22.29 -22.58 25.02
N LYS A 97 -23.02 -23.27 24.15
CA LYS A 97 -22.66 -24.62 23.74
C LYS A 97 -21.21 -24.57 23.27
N GLU A 98 -20.35 -25.33 23.92
CA GLU A 98 -18.92 -25.37 23.64
C GLU A 98 -18.75 -25.57 22.13
N MET A 99 -18.14 -24.58 21.49
CA MET A 99 -18.09 -24.56 20.04
C MET A 99 -17.08 -25.61 19.57
N GLU A 100 -17.48 -26.44 18.60
CA GLU A 100 -16.59 -27.42 17.97
C GLU A 100 -15.24 -26.77 17.62
N PRO A 101 -14.09 -27.38 17.96
CA PRO A 101 -12.77 -26.76 17.83
C PRO A 101 -12.50 -26.24 16.41
N ASN A 102 -13.00 -26.95 15.40
CA ASN A 102 -12.89 -26.55 14.00
C ASN A 102 -13.56 -25.21 13.70
N LYS A 103 -14.68 -24.89 14.36
CA LYS A 103 -15.39 -23.61 14.17
C LYS A 103 -14.68 -22.46 14.88
N VAL A 104 -14.07 -22.73 16.03
CA VAL A 104 -13.25 -21.74 16.76
C VAL A 104 -12.06 -21.30 15.89
N ASP A 105 -11.38 -22.25 15.26
CA ASP A 105 -10.25 -21.95 14.36
C ASP A 105 -10.68 -21.16 13.12
N GLN A 106 -11.84 -21.48 12.55
CA GLN A 106 -12.43 -20.71 11.44
C GLN A 106 -12.71 -19.26 11.85
N ILE A 107 -13.33 -19.05 13.01
CA ILE A 107 -13.59 -17.70 13.54
C ILE A 107 -12.28 -16.94 13.76
N ASN A 108 -11.27 -17.59 14.33
CA ASN A 108 -9.98 -16.96 14.55
C ASN A 108 -9.29 -16.54 13.24
N LEU A 109 -9.41 -17.35 12.18
CA LEU A 109 -8.92 -17.01 10.85
C LEU A 109 -9.66 -15.80 10.27
N LEU A 110 -11.00 -15.79 10.33
CA LEU A 110 -11.80 -14.66 9.85
C LEU A 110 -11.50 -13.38 10.65
N LEU A 111 -11.33 -13.48 11.97
CA LEU A 111 -10.95 -12.33 12.80
C LEU A 111 -9.55 -11.82 12.45
N THR A 112 -8.61 -12.73 12.20
CA THR A 112 -7.26 -12.39 11.74
C THR A 112 -7.34 -11.62 10.42
N GLU A 113 -8.16 -12.06 9.49
CA GLU A 113 -8.37 -11.40 8.20
C GLU A 113 -8.97 -10.00 8.33
N VAL A 114 -9.98 -9.83 9.19
CA VAL A 114 -10.56 -8.52 9.49
C VAL A 114 -9.51 -7.59 10.09
N ASN A 115 -8.71 -8.07 11.04
CA ASN A 115 -7.64 -7.28 11.65
C ASN A 115 -6.58 -6.88 10.61
N LEU A 116 -6.22 -7.78 9.70
CA LEU A 116 -5.28 -7.47 8.61
C LEU A 116 -5.78 -6.30 7.76
N LEU A 117 -7.05 -6.35 7.34
CA LEU A 117 -7.68 -5.28 6.56
C LEU A 117 -7.74 -3.96 7.33
N ASP A 118 -8.13 -4.00 8.60
CA ASP A 118 -8.20 -2.83 9.47
C ASP A 118 -6.83 -2.16 9.63
N TYR A 119 -5.78 -2.93 9.94
CA TYR A 119 -4.42 -2.38 10.06
C TYR A 119 -3.89 -1.82 8.74
N VAL A 120 -4.15 -2.46 7.61
CA VAL A 120 -3.77 -1.94 6.28
C VAL A 120 -4.51 -0.64 5.96
N ASN A 121 -5.79 -0.53 6.33
CA ASN A 121 -6.56 0.69 6.13
C ASN A 121 -6.11 1.83 7.07
N LYS A 122 -5.81 1.52 8.34
CA LYS A 122 -5.22 2.47 9.29
C LYS A 122 -3.87 2.97 8.80
N LEU A 123 -3.01 2.08 8.30
CA LEU A 123 -1.73 2.44 7.68
C LEU A 123 -1.93 3.42 6.53
N CYS A 124 -2.80 3.11 5.58
CA CYS A 124 -3.03 3.98 4.42
C CYS A 124 -3.61 5.34 4.84
N SER A 125 -4.53 5.35 5.80
CA SER A 125 -5.16 6.58 6.30
C SER A 125 -4.15 7.46 7.06
N ALA A 126 -3.23 6.84 7.79
CA ALA A 126 -2.18 7.52 8.53
C ALA A 126 -1.13 8.16 7.61
N LEU A 127 -0.87 7.57 6.43
CA LEU A 127 0.06 8.08 5.42
C LEU A 127 -0.64 9.03 4.43
N SER A 128 -1.38 10.00 4.95
CA SER A 128 -2.12 10.98 4.15
C SER A 128 -1.19 11.88 3.35
N ILE A 129 -1.65 12.30 2.16
CA ILE A 129 -1.03 13.40 1.40
C ILE A 129 -1.22 14.76 2.08
N ASN A 130 -2.16 14.87 3.04
CA ASN A 130 -2.32 16.08 3.82
C ASN A 130 -1.47 15.98 5.09
N TYR A 131 -0.46 16.85 5.21
CA TYR A 131 0.47 16.84 6.35
C TYR A 131 -0.23 16.96 7.71
N SER A 132 -1.32 17.73 7.82
CA SER A 132 -2.06 17.86 9.10
C SER A 132 -2.76 16.58 9.56
N LYS A 133 -2.96 15.62 8.65
CA LYS A 133 -3.55 14.31 8.93
C LYS A 133 -2.51 13.19 8.96
N LEU A 134 -1.25 13.51 8.65
CA LEU A 134 -0.16 12.55 8.65
C LEU A 134 0.14 12.11 10.09
N ASN A 135 0.20 10.80 10.31
CA ASN A 135 0.50 10.26 11.63
C ASN A 135 1.49 9.10 11.51
N TYR A 136 2.78 9.40 11.72
CA TYR A 136 3.85 8.39 11.63
C TYR A 136 3.70 7.29 12.68
N GLU A 137 3.25 7.62 13.89
CA GLU A 137 3.13 6.66 14.99
C GLU A 137 2.06 5.61 14.69
N ILE A 138 0.91 6.02 14.16
CA ILE A 138 -0.14 5.09 13.72
C ILE A 138 0.36 4.23 12.56
N ALA A 139 1.09 4.81 11.59
CA ALA A 139 1.63 4.06 10.47
C ALA A 139 2.64 2.99 10.92
N LEU A 140 3.60 3.36 11.79
CA LEU A 140 4.60 2.45 12.33
C LEU A 140 3.96 1.35 13.18
N LYS A 141 3.01 1.70 14.04
CA LYS A 141 2.26 0.73 14.86
C LYS A 141 1.44 -0.22 13.99
N SER A 142 0.80 0.28 12.94
CA SER A 142 0.02 -0.57 12.03
C SER A 142 0.93 -1.58 11.31
N LEU A 143 2.11 -1.16 10.86
CA LEU A 143 3.10 -2.06 10.25
C LEU A 143 3.59 -3.13 11.23
N GLU A 144 3.82 -2.77 12.48
CA GLU A 144 4.20 -3.71 13.54
C GLU A 144 3.09 -4.74 13.80
N GLN A 145 1.84 -4.28 13.95
CA GLN A 145 0.68 -5.15 14.14
C GLN A 145 0.48 -6.11 12.96
N ILE A 146 0.67 -5.66 11.71
CA ILE A 146 0.64 -6.54 10.54
C ILE A 146 1.80 -7.56 10.61
N SER A 147 2.99 -7.15 11.02
CA SER A 147 4.15 -8.03 11.14
C SER A 147 3.97 -9.14 12.18
N GLU A 148 3.20 -8.90 13.25
CA GLU A 148 2.92 -9.87 14.31
C GLU A 148 1.75 -10.80 13.96
N LEU A 149 0.85 -10.37 13.09
CA LEU A 149 -0.39 -11.08 12.77
C LEU A 149 -0.15 -12.39 11.99
N GLN A 150 -0.74 -13.50 12.40
CA GLN A 150 -0.58 -14.81 11.73
C GLN A 150 -1.54 -14.99 10.54
N PHE A 151 -1.44 -14.14 9.52
CA PHE A 151 -2.23 -14.28 8.29
C PHE A 151 -1.62 -15.30 7.31
N ASN A 152 -2.43 -15.80 6.38
CA ASN A 152 -2.04 -16.83 5.40
C ASN A 152 -2.19 -16.35 3.95
N ALA A 153 -1.72 -17.17 2.99
CA ALA A 153 -1.78 -16.85 1.57
C ALA A 153 -3.22 -16.65 1.05
N LEU A 154 -4.18 -17.42 1.56
CA LEU A 154 -5.59 -17.30 1.17
C LEU A 154 -6.15 -15.91 1.45
N MET A 155 -5.86 -15.33 2.62
CA MET A 155 -6.27 -13.95 2.94
C MET A 155 -5.71 -12.94 1.92
N LEU A 156 -4.46 -13.12 1.49
CA LEU A 156 -3.82 -12.25 0.50
C LEU A 156 -4.39 -12.44 -0.91
N LYS A 157 -4.79 -13.66 -1.29
CA LYS A 157 -5.46 -13.93 -2.57
C LYS A 157 -6.87 -13.32 -2.62
N LYS A 158 -7.62 -13.38 -1.51
CA LYS A 158 -8.94 -12.74 -1.38
C LYS A 158 -8.87 -11.22 -1.48
N HIS A 159 -7.84 -10.62 -0.89
CA HIS A 159 -7.71 -9.17 -0.77
C HIS A 159 -6.47 -8.64 -1.50
N ARG A 160 -6.52 -8.66 -2.83
CA ARG A 160 -5.38 -8.28 -3.69
C ARG A 160 -4.78 -6.90 -3.36
N CYS A 161 -5.64 -5.97 -2.92
CA CYS A 161 -5.22 -4.61 -2.58
C CYS A 161 -4.20 -4.54 -1.43
N ILE A 162 -4.09 -5.58 -0.59
CA ILE A 162 -3.15 -5.61 0.54
C ILE A 162 -1.70 -5.54 0.04
N ILE A 163 -1.34 -6.42 -0.90
CA ILE A 163 0.01 -6.48 -1.47
C ILE A 163 0.35 -5.17 -2.18
N ASP A 164 -0.59 -4.65 -2.97
CA ASP A 164 -0.40 -3.38 -3.69
C ASP A 164 -0.17 -2.21 -2.72
N LYS A 165 -0.98 -2.12 -1.66
CA LYS A 165 -0.86 -1.08 -0.64
C LYS A 165 0.47 -1.17 0.08
N ILE A 166 0.87 -2.34 0.58
CA ILE A 166 2.14 -2.53 1.29
C ILE A 166 3.32 -2.21 0.35
N THR A 167 3.28 -2.69 -0.90
CA THR A 167 4.31 -2.42 -1.92
C THR A 167 4.44 -0.93 -2.23
N LYS A 168 3.34 -0.16 -2.22
CA LYS A 168 3.41 1.30 -2.35
C LYS A 168 4.08 1.94 -1.12
N VAL A 169 3.81 1.44 0.08
CA VAL A 169 4.39 1.97 1.32
C VAL A 169 5.90 1.72 1.40
N THR A 170 6.44 0.65 0.81
CA THR A 170 7.91 0.44 0.74
C THR A 170 8.63 1.56 -0.03
N LYS A 171 7.90 2.31 -0.85
CA LYS A 171 8.39 3.46 -1.62
C LYS A 171 7.86 4.79 -1.09
N TYR A 172 7.31 4.83 0.13
CA TYR A 172 6.72 6.03 0.70
C TYR A 172 7.75 7.16 0.84
N VAL A 173 7.47 8.31 0.24
CA VAL A 173 8.27 9.55 0.39
C VAL A 173 7.43 10.71 0.93
N GLY A 174 6.10 10.57 1.01
CA GLY A 174 5.22 11.69 1.34
C GLY A 174 5.12 12.73 0.22
N ASP A 175 4.36 13.79 0.45
CA ASP A 175 4.15 14.89 -0.50
C ASP A 175 4.99 16.11 -0.11
N VAL A 176 6.30 15.88 0.05
CA VAL A 176 7.24 16.85 0.62
C VAL A 176 7.31 18.15 -0.19
N HIS A 177 7.04 18.10 -1.49
CA HIS A 177 7.02 19.29 -2.34
C HIS A 177 5.86 20.24 -2.02
N ASN A 178 4.72 19.70 -1.57
CA ASN A 178 3.53 20.49 -1.24
C ASN A 178 3.45 20.80 0.26
N TRP A 179 4.20 20.08 1.10
CA TRP A 179 4.28 20.35 2.52
C TRP A 179 5.25 21.50 2.76
N SER A 180 4.74 22.64 3.23
CA SER A 180 5.56 23.79 3.63
C SER A 180 6.27 23.52 4.96
N LEU A 181 7.20 22.56 4.97
CA LEU A 181 7.92 22.11 6.16
C LEU A 181 9.08 23.04 6.50
N SER A 182 9.31 23.25 7.80
CA SER A 182 10.58 23.79 8.29
C SER A 182 11.72 22.79 8.07
N SER A 183 12.97 23.27 8.15
CA SER A 183 14.15 22.42 8.02
C SER A 183 14.16 21.26 9.04
N GLN A 184 13.71 21.52 10.27
CA GLN A 184 13.65 20.49 11.31
C GLN A 184 12.58 19.43 11.02
N GLU A 185 11.39 19.85 10.62
CA GLU A 185 10.30 18.94 10.22
C GLU A 185 10.67 18.11 9.00
N SER A 186 11.41 18.69 8.04
CA SER A 186 11.90 17.95 6.88
C SER A 186 12.89 16.85 7.29
N ILE A 187 13.79 17.11 8.23
CA ILE A 187 14.74 16.10 8.73
C ILE A 187 13.98 14.98 9.46
N GLU A 188 13.02 15.34 10.32
CA GLU A 188 12.18 14.37 11.01
C GLU A 188 11.38 13.51 10.04
N HIS A 189 10.75 14.14 9.04
CA HIS A 189 10.00 13.44 8.00
C HIS A 189 10.88 12.42 7.27
N VAL A 190 12.07 12.81 6.82
CA VAL A 190 12.99 11.89 6.11
C VAL A 190 13.32 10.67 6.97
N ASN A 191 13.60 10.89 8.25
CA ASN A 191 13.91 9.82 9.19
C ASN A 191 12.71 8.88 9.44
N LYS A 192 11.51 9.44 9.66
CA LYS A 192 10.28 8.66 9.87
C LYS A 192 9.84 7.91 8.62
N ALA A 193 9.91 8.55 7.45
CA ALA A 193 9.62 7.92 6.16
C ALA A 193 10.58 6.76 5.87
N TYR A 194 11.86 6.91 6.18
CA TYR A 194 12.83 5.80 6.09
C TYR A 194 12.43 4.61 6.97
N GLN A 195 12.09 4.84 8.25
CA GLN A 195 11.65 3.78 9.15
C GLN A 195 10.39 3.06 8.65
N ILE A 196 9.42 3.82 8.12
CA ILE A 196 8.19 3.27 7.52
C ILE A 196 8.53 2.37 6.33
N ARG A 197 9.40 2.82 5.42
CA ARG A 197 9.84 2.01 4.27
C ARG A 197 10.51 0.71 4.71
N CYS A 198 11.40 0.76 5.71
CA CYS A 198 12.07 -0.43 6.24
C CYS A 198 11.09 -1.43 6.84
N LYS A 199 10.18 -0.99 7.73
CA LYS A 199 9.16 -1.88 8.32
C LYS A 199 8.20 -2.43 7.26
N ALA A 200 7.80 -1.62 6.29
CA ALA A 200 6.96 -2.08 5.18
C ALA A 200 7.66 -3.13 4.32
N GLN A 201 8.97 -3.02 4.10
CA GLN A 201 9.74 -4.04 3.39
C GLN A 201 9.76 -5.37 4.16
N MET A 202 9.88 -5.33 5.49
CA MET A 202 9.80 -6.54 6.32
C MET A 202 8.43 -7.22 6.21
N VAL A 203 7.36 -6.43 6.26
CA VAL A 203 5.99 -6.91 6.07
C VAL A 203 5.81 -7.49 4.66
N LEU A 204 6.31 -6.83 3.62
CA LEU A 204 6.25 -7.33 2.25
C LEU A 204 7.00 -8.67 2.12
N ASN A 205 8.18 -8.79 2.69
CA ASN A 205 8.94 -10.04 2.69
C ASN A 205 8.18 -11.17 3.40
N LYS A 206 7.47 -10.87 4.49
CA LYS A 206 6.58 -11.84 5.14
C LYS A 206 5.44 -12.26 4.20
N CYS A 207 4.81 -11.33 3.49
CA CYS A 207 3.81 -11.67 2.48
C CYS A 207 4.39 -12.58 1.39
N ILE A 208 5.60 -12.26 0.88
CA ILE A 208 6.29 -13.07 -0.13
C ILE A 208 6.56 -14.48 0.38
N SER A 209 6.97 -14.64 1.65
CA SER A 209 7.29 -15.94 2.26
C SER A 209 6.11 -16.92 2.32
N LEU A 210 4.88 -16.44 2.11
CA LEU A 210 3.68 -17.29 2.07
C LEU A 210 3.48 -17.97 0.71
N PHE A 211 4.30 -17.65 -0.28
CA PHE A 211 4.23 -18.17 -1.64
C PHE A 211 5.51 -18.88 -2.02
N THR A 212 5.40 -19.96 -2.79
CA THR A 212 6.55 -20.69 -3.30
C THR A 212 7.01 -20.04 -4.60
N VAL A 213 8.07 -19.24 -4.53
CA VAL A 213 8.69 -18.62 -5.71
C VAL A 213 9.86 -19.50 -6.18
N LEU A 214 9.75 -20.05 -7.38
CA LEU A 214 10.80 -20.87 -7.99
C LEU A 214 11.89 -20.00 -8.62
N ASP A 215 13.09 -20.57 -8.77
CA ASP A 215 14.22 -19.89 -9.42
C ASP A 215 13.84 -19.41 -10.82
N GLY A 216 14.12 -18.13 -11.10
CA GLY A 216 13.82 -17.48 -12.37
C GLY A 216 12.42 -16.85 -12.47
N GLN A 217 11.57 -16.98 -11.45
CA GLN A 217 10.29 -16.28 -11.37
C GLN A 217 10.36 -15.08 -10.43
N THR A 218 9.59 -14.04 -10.73
CA THR A 218 9.36 -12.94 -9.80
C THR A 218 8.18 -13.25 -8.87
N PHE A 219 8.20 -12.71 -7.65
CA PHE A 219 7.06 -12.81 -6.74
C PHE A 219 5.75 -12.33 -7.37
N GLN A 220 5.79 -11.24 -8.15
CA GLN A 220 4.60 -10.65 -8.76
C GLN A 220 3.95 -11.60 -9.77
N GLU A 221 4.75 -12.33 -10.56
CA GLU A 221 4.25 -13.33 -11.51
C GLU A 221 3.57 -14.48 -10.78
N VAL A 222 4.22 -15.04 -9.74
CA VAL A 222 3.67 -16.13 -8.93
C VAL A 222 2.38 -15.71 -8.25
N TYR A 223 2.39 -14.54 -7.60
CA TYR A 223 1.23 -14.03 -6.87
C TYR A 223 0.04 -13.78 -7.80
N ASN A 224 0.27 -13.14 -8.96
CA ASN A 224 -0.80 -12.90 -9.93
C ASN A 224 -1.39 -14.20 -10.46
N HIS A 225 -0.54 -15.18 -10.77
CA HIS A 225 -1.00 -16.49 -11.22
C HIS A 225 -1.86 -17.19 -10.16
N GLU A 226 -1.43 -17.21 -8.90
CA GLU A 226 -2.22 -17.82 -7.82
C GLU A 226 -3.56 -17.11 -7.57
N VAL A 227 -3.59 -15.77 -7.70
CA VAL A 227 -4.83 -14.98 -7.63
C VAL A 227 -5.76 -15.33 -8.79
N ASP A 228 -5.24 -15.44 -10.02
CA ASP A 228 -6.05 -15.77 -11.20
C ASP A 228 -6.63 -17.19 -11.11
N VAL A 229 -5.85 -18.15 -10.60
CA VAL A 229 -6.32 -19.51 -10.29
C VAL A 229 -7.41 -19.48 -9.21
N PHE A 230 -7.20 -18.71 -8.13
CA PHE A 230 -8.19 -18.54 -7.07
C PHE A 230 -9.52 -17.98 -7.60
N ILE A 231 -9.47 -16.89 -8.38
CA ILE A 231 -10.66 -16.26 -8.97
C ILE A 231 -11.36 -17.24 -9.93
N SER A 232 -10.60 -17.96 -10.76
CA SER A 232 -11.15 -18.91 -11.71
C SER A 232 -11.89 -20.07 -11.02
N ASN A 233 -11.35 -20.54 -9.90
CA ASN A 233 -11.94 -21.63 -9.13
C ASN A 233 -13.14 -21.15 -8.29
N THR A 234 -13.17 -19.88 -7.89
CA THR A 234 -14.23 -19.31 -7.03
C THR A 234 -15.32 -18.55 -7.79
N LYS A 235 -15.24 -18.46 -9.13
CA LYS A 235 -16.22 -17.74 -9.98
C LYS A 235 -17.69 -18.14 -9.81
N HIS A 236 -17.96 -19.29 -9.22
CA HIS A 236 -19.30 -19.84 -9.00
C HIS A 236 -19.85 -19.51 -7.61
N LEU A 237 -19.01 -18.95 -6.73
CA LEU A 237 -19.35 -18.57 -5.37
C LEU A 237 -19.80 -17.11 -5.31
N THR A 238 -20.65 -16.79 -4.33
CA THR A 238 -20.97 -15.40 -3.99
C THR A 238 -19.85 -14.78 -3.15
N ASP A 239 -19.83 -13.45 -3.07
CA ASP A 239 -18.87 -12.71 -2.25
C ASP A 239 -18.89 -13.18 -0.77
N ASP A 240 -20.08 -13.39 -0.19
CA ASP A 240 -20.23 -13.90 1.18
C ASP A 240 -19.59 -15.28 1.35
N GLN A 241 -19.73 -16.16 0.35
CA GLN A 241 -19.09 -17.47 0.36
C GLN A 241 -17.57 -17.36 0.23
N ILE A 242 -17.07 -16.47 -0.63
CA ILE A 242 -15.64 -16.22 -0.80
C ILE A 242 -15.03 -15.67 0.49
N TYR A 243 -15.66 -14.67 1.11
CA TYR A 243 -15.16 -14.07 2.35
C TYR A 243 -15.31 -15.03 3.55
N GLY A 244 -16.32 -15.91 3.55
CA GLY A 244 -16.46 -16.98 4.52
C GLY A 244 -15.47 -18.15 4.36
N CYS A 245 -14.74 -18.23 3.24
CA CYS A 245 -13.75 -19.29 3.03
C CYS A 245 -12.54 -19.14 3.94
N THR A 246 -12.25 -20.19 4.70
CA THR A 246 -11.12 -20.29 5.64
C THR A 246 -10.08 -21.34 5.21
N SER A 247 -10.32 -22.04 4.10
CA SER A 247 -9.45 -23.11 3.60
C SER A 247 -9.47 -23.19 2.08
N ASP A 248 -8.32 -23.50 1.49
CA ASP A 248 -8.15 -23.72 0.05
C ASP A 248 -8.85 -24.98 -0.48
N LYS A 249 -9.33 -25.85 0.42
CA LYS A 249 -10.05 -27.08 0.06
C LYS A 249 -11.51 -26.84 -0.37
N LEU A 250 -12.04 -25.64 -0.12
CA LEU A 250 -13.46 -25.34 -0.31
C LEU A 250 -13.84 -24.97 -1.75
N TYR A 251 -12.85 -24.79 -2.64
CA TYR A 251 -13.07 -24.38 -4.02
C TYR A 251 -12.23 -25.19 -5.03
N LYS A 252 -11.75 -26.38 -4.65
CA LYS A 252 -11.12 -27.35 -5.55
C LYS A 252 -12.14 -28.34 -6.09
#